data_AF-A0A971CET3-F1
#
_entry.id   AF-A0A971CET3-F1
#
_cell.length_a   1.000
_cell.length_b   1.000
_cell.length_c   1.000
_cell.angle_alpha   90.00
_cell.angle_beta   90.00
_cell.angle_gamma   90.00
#
_symmetry.space_group_name_H-M   'P 1'
#
loop_
_entity.id
_entity.type
_entity.pdbx_description
1 polymer ?
#
loop_
_entity_poly.entity_id
_entity_poly.type
_entity_poly.pdbx_seq_one_letter_code
_entity_poly.pdbx_strand_id
1 'polypeptide(L)'
;MRAMIRCGTPVTRPSVALAAVLVTGLVAGGIAGCSGGGGTGGAASTGSTTAATAGTAVEACAAGADDVAVGLPGHGEGRGAVDVRLEETGTRLLTRSSIGAGAGAVTDRLGAAVLITDLDGSDCPSLVIGAPGADGAGRVFLTRNSAEGFGTATVPVSAPTGAPGDEFGAAVAVTRRTRPRERLEGVLDLWIGAPGRDVGGLVDAGAVEHFRLDAPGRHGRPVDVTHLGTITLDDPVPAGEGRGDRAEAGDRFGEILGAADEYDPEMVDDEQAPTVLVVGVPHDDVGTADDAGSVAVLFVDSEEGSVSAAQRVSQDSAKTPGRAERGDRFGASVAADSELLAVGVPGEDVGGAREAGTVELFGFDPLEESAFSYRATLAEGTGGIPGTAERGDAFGAATAFNGELDSYERQTAGLVVGAPGEDVGPVTDAGAVYHLRLDCLGRYTNRKGCDPEAVRFTQGDGLSGTPEAGDRLGATLSARLVGTGAWDPQVAVPGQDVGGVADAGLVYIRVFAGFEIVDPTEVTLSTGNITGTRYGSVLASDSTAV
;
A
#
# COMPACT_ATOMS: atom_id res chain seq x y z
N MET A 1 -31.57 61.01 27.61
CA MET A 1 -31.12 60.41 28.88
C MET A 1 -29.71 59.88 28.68
N ARG A 2 -28.83 60.14 29.65
CA ARG A 2 -27.42 59.69 29.78
C ARG A 2 -27.35 58.15 29.78
N ALA A 3 -26.25 57.44 29.49
CA ALA A 3 -24.85 57.75 29.75
C ALA A 3 -23.87 56.97 28.85
N MET A 4 -22.70 57.58 28.66
CA MET A 4 -21.42 56.98 28.22
C MET A 4 -20.88 55.97 29.24
N ILE A 5 -19.98 55.07 28.80
CA ILE A 5 -18.64 54.85 29.37
C ILE A 5 -17.75 54.12 28.32
N ARG A 6 -16.57 54.70 28.05
CA ARG A 6 -15.39 54.13 27.37
C ARG A 6 -14.29 53.95 28.43
N CYS A 7 -13.49 52.89 28.30
CA CYS A 7 -12.05 52.69 28.65
C CYS A 7 -11.81 51.17 28.79
N GLY A 8 -10.72 50.52 28.38
CA GLY A 8 -9.45 50.91 27.74
C GLY A 8 -8.48 49.71 27.70
N THR A 9 -7.58 49.72 26.70
CA THR A 9 -6.22 49.11 26.59
C THR A 9 -6.00 47.57 26.51
N PRO A 10 -4.94 47.13 25.78
CA PRO A 10 -4.75 45.75 25.32
C PRO A 10 -3.89 44.90 26.27
N VAL A 11 -4.11 43.58 26.29
CA VAL A 11 -3.29 42.61 27.03
C VAL A 11 -2.41 41.83 26.06
N THR A 12 -1.11 41.96 26.27
CA THR A 12 -0.01 41.21 25.68
C THR A 12 0.05 39.77 26.20
N ARG A 13 0.31 38.80 25.32
CA ARG A 13 0.56 37.39 25.64
C ARG A 13 1.90 37.21 26.38
N PRO A 14 2.00 36.33 27.40
CA PRO A 14 3.29 35.90 27.92
C PRO A 14 3.80 34.64 27.20
N SER A 15 5.09 34.65 26.88
CA SER A 15 5.89 33.52 26.43
C SER A 15 6.12 32.54 27.59
N VAL A 16 6.00 31.23 27.34
CA VAL A 16 6.41 30.19 28.29
C VAL A 16 7.77 29.65 27.85
N ALA A 17 8.76 29.80 28.73
CA ALA A 17 10.08 29.19 28.61
C ALA A 17 10.11 27.87 29.38
N LEU A 18 10.59 26.82 28.72
CA LEU A 18 10.79 25.48 29.26
C LEU A 18 12.08 25.46 30.12
N ALA A 19 11.98 25.08 31.39
CA ALA A 19 13.12 24.89 32.29
C ALA A 19 13.33 23.41 32.58
N ALA A 20 14.50 22.90 32.20
CA ALA A 20 14.98 21.55 32.49
C ALA A 20 15.34 21.41 33.99
N VAL A 21 14.99 20.28 34.60
CA VAL A 21 15.47 19.88 35.93
C VAL A 21 16.23 18.56 35.81
N LEU A 22 17.55 18.66 36.00
CA LEU A 22 18.47 17.56 36.28
C LEU A 22 18.26 17.07 37.73
N VAL A 23 18.22 15.76 37.97
CA VAL A 23 18.37 15.20 39.32
C VAL A 23 19.52 14.19 39.33
N THR A 24 20.61 14.59 40.00
CA THR A 24 21.70 13.74 40.49
C THR A 24 21.41 13.31 41.93
N GLY A 25 21.67 12.04 42.27
CA GLY A 25 21.37 11.46 43.58
C GLY A 25 22.40 11.69 44.68
N LEU A 26 22.06 11.32 45.92
CA LEU A 26 23.00 10.84 46.96
C LEU A 26 22.26 10.20 48.18
N VAL A 27 22.49 8.90 48.39
CA VAL A 27 22.98 8.15 49.59
C VAL A 27 22.38 8.34 51.02
N ALA A 28 21.94 7.18 51.54
CA ALA A 28 22.04 6.54 52.89
C ALA A 28 21.33 7.03 54.16
N GLY A 29 20.77 6.04 54.87
CA GLY A 29 20.91 5.88 56.33
C GLY A 29 19.65 5.40 57.06
N GLY A 30 19.70 4.26 57.76
CA GLY A 30 18.73 3.98 58.84
C GLY A 30 18.37 2.50 59.09
N ILE A 31 19.15 1.86 59.95
CA ILE A 31 19.01 0.50 60.52
C ILE A 31 18.07 0.49 61.73
N ALA A 32 17.33 -0.62 61.93
CA ALA A 32 17.17 -1.40 63.19
C ALA A 32 15.73 -1.86 63.49
N GLY A 33 15.60 -3.16 63.81
CA GLY A 33 14.45 -3.70 64.55
C GLY A 33 14.18 -5.20 64.34
N CYS A 34 14.96 -6.08 64.98
CA CYS A 34 14.65 -7.51 65.14
C CYS A 34 14.19 -7.82 66.58
N SER A 35 13.15 -8.64 66.73
CA SER A 35 12.88 -9.64 67.80
C SER A 35 11.42 -10.08 67.66
N GLY A 36 10.98 -11.34 67.76
CA GLY A 36 11.56 -12.61 68.16
C GLY A 36 10.58 -13.32 69.11
N GLY A 37 9.97 -14.45 68.72
CA GLY A 37 9.40 -15.44 69.67
C GLY A 37 8.06 -16.11 69.34
N GLY A 38 8.14 -17.37 68.84
CA GLY A 38 7.52 -18.57 69.42
C GLY A 38 6.01 -18.86 69.29
N GLY A 39 5.67 -20.09 68.83
CA GLY A 39 4.59 -20.89 69.44
C GLY A 39 3.37 -21.27 68.59
N THR A 40 3.48 -22.43 67.91
CA THR A 40 2.46 -23.47 67.62
C THR A 40 0.94 -23.21 67.80
N GLY A 41 0.21 -23.45 66.70
CA GLY A 41 -1.01 -24.27 66.68
C GLY A 41 -2.36 -23.56 66.75
N GLY A 42 -3.19 -23.75 65.71
CA GLY A 42 -4.64 -23.51 65.76
C GLY A 42 -5.20 -22.74 64.57
N ALA A 43 -5.95 -23.44 63.72
CA ALA A 43 -6.56 -22.95 62.50
C ALA A 43 -7.57 -21.81 62.71
N ALA A 44 -7.51 -20.78 61.86
CA ALA A 44 -8.66 -19.98 61.48
C ALA A 44 -8.45 -19.38 60.08
N SER A 45 -9.34 -19.74 59.18
CA SER A 45 -9.46 -19.32 57.79
C SER A 45 -9.69 -17.81 57.65
N THR A 46 -8.89 -17.15 56.81
CA THR A 46 -9.37 -16.09 55.92
C THR A 46 -8.61 -16.24 54.60
N GLY A 47 -9.36 -16.47 53.52
CA GLY A 47 -8.81 -16.69 52.18
C GLY A 47 -8.19 -15.40 51.66
N SER A 48 -6.90 -15.44 51.36
CA SER A 48 -6.28 -14.58 50.37
C SER A 48 -6.03 -15.45 49.15
N THR A 49 -6.98 -15.43 48.21
CA THR A 49 -6.69 -15.84 46.84
C THR A 49 -5.78 -14.76 46.29
N THR A 50 -4.47 -15.02 46.28
CA THR A 50 -3.60 -14.41 45.28
C THR A 50 -4.12 -14.90 43.93
N ALA A 51 -5.02 -14.12 43.33
CA ALA A 51 -5.23 -14.17 41.91
C ALA A 51 -3.89 -13.77 41.29
N ALA A 52 -3.08 -14.76 40.97
CA ALA A 52 -2.19 -14.60 39.84
C ALA A 52 -3.11 -14.27 38.67
N THR A 53 -3.20 -12.98 38.34
CA THR A 53 -3.59 -12.57 37.00
C THR A 53 -2.63 -13.29 36.08
N ALA A 54 -3.10 -14.40 35.50
CA ALA A 54 -2.53 -14.91 34.27
C ALA A 54 -2.59 -13.72 33.31
N GLY A 55 -1.45 -13.04 33.15
CA GLY A 55 -1.26 -12.13 32.03
C GLY A 55 -1.49 -12.99 30.79
N THR A 56 -2.60 -12.73 30.11
CA THR A 56 -2.85 -13.27 28.79
C THR A 56 -1.71 -12.80 27.90
N ALA A 57 -1.00 -13.74 27.29
CA ALA A 57 0.09 -13.49 26.35
C ALA A 57 -0.47 -12.90 25.04
N VAL A 58 -0.87 -11.63 25.08
CA VAL A 58 -1.42 -10.88 23.92
C VAL A 58 -0.37 -9.90 23.34
N GLU A 59 0.76 -9.66 24.02
CA GLU A 59 1.80 -8.69 23.59
C GLU A 59 3.01 -9.35 22.89
N ALA A 60 2.84 -10.08 21.78
CA ALA A 60 4.02 -10.67 21.11
C ALA A 60 4.01 -10.66 19.58
N CYS A 61 2.99 -10.09 18.93
CA CYS A 61 2.97 -10.00 17.47
C CYS A 61 2.27 -8.77 16.91
N ALA A 62 2.23 -7.64 17.62
CA ALA A 62 1.56 -6.44 17.10
C ALA A 62 2.27 -5.91 15.84
N ALA A 63 1.50 -5.24 14.97
CA ALA A 63 2.04 -4.53 13.81
C ALA A 63 2.99 -3.40 14.27
N GLY A 64 4.25 -3.51 13.88
CA GLY A 64 5.29 -2.51 14.13
C GLY A 64 5.32 -1.42 13.07
N ALA A 65 5.91 -0.29 13.43
CA ALA A 65 6.15 0.82 12.50
C ALA A 65 7.11 0.41 11.38
N ASP A 66 8.06 -0.45 11.72
CA ASP A 66 9.16 -0.87 10.84
C ASP A 66 8.89 -2.23 10.18
N ASP A 67 7.65 -2.72 10.19
CA ASP A 67 7.34 -3.99 9.55
C ASP A 67 7.41 -3.85 8.03
N VAL A 68 8.21 -4.71 7.41
CA VAL A 68 8.43 -4.74 5.96
C VAL A 68 8.28 -6.17 5.48
N ALA A 69 7.58 -6.36 4.37
CA ALA A 69 7.59 -7.61 3.64
C ALA A 69 7.93 -7.34 2.17
N VAL A 70 8.94 -8.03 1.66
CA VAL A 70 9.43 -7.89 0.29
C VAL A 70 9.27 -9.22 -0.44
N GLY A 71 8.53 -9.18 -1.53
CA GLY A 71 8.35 -10.32 -2.42
C GLY A 71 9.58 -10.58 -3.27
N LEU A 72 9.94 -11.86 -3.43
CA LEU A 72 11.13 -12.28 -4.18
C LEU A 72 10.75 -13.40 -5.16
N PRO A 73 9.89 -13.13 -6.16
CA PRO A 73 9.35 -14.17 -7.05
C PRO A 73 10.44 -14.92 -7.83
N GLY A 74 11.59 -14.30 -8.10
CA GLY A 74 12.74 -14.93 -8.76
C GLY A 74 13.62 -15.80 -7.84
N HIS A 75 13.43 -15.75 -6.52
CA HIS A 75 14.27 -16.45 -5.56
C HIS A 75 14.21 -17.97 -5.77
N GLY A 76 15.35 -18.66 -5.59
CA GLY A 76 15.43 -20.11 -5.72
C GLY A 76 15.02 -20.62 -7.10
N GLU A 77 15.53 -19.98 -8.17
CA GLU A 77 15.24 -20.31 -9.57
C GLU A 77 13.77 -20.09 -9.98
N GLY A 78 13.08 -19.12 -9.35
CA GLY A 78 11.67 -18.83 -9.63
C GLY A 78 10.67 -19.57 -8.74
N ARG A 79 11.14 -20.33 -7.74
CA ARG A 79 10.27 -20.88 -6.68
C ARG A 79 9.60 -19.77 -5.86
N GLY A 80 10.32 -18.68 -5.69
CA GLY A 80 9.88 -17.49 -4.98
C GLY A 80 9.99 -17.59 -3.46
N ALA A 81 10.02 -16.43 -2.83
CA ALA A 81 10.06 -16.25 -1.39
C ALA A 81 9.45 -14.90 -0.98
N VAL A 82 9.24 -14.69 0.32
CA VAL A 82 8.95 -13.38 0.90
C VAL A 82 9.91 -13.14 2.05
N ASP A 83 10.68 -12.06 2.00
CA ASP A 83 11.54 -11.66 3.12
C ASP A 83 10.75 -10.72 4.03
N VAL A 84 10.53 -11.15 5.28
CA VAL A 84 9.70 -10.44 6.24
C VAL A 84 10.55 -9.97 7.39
N ARG A 85 10.48 -8.68 7.68
CA ARG A 85 11.08 -8.04 8.86
C ARG A 85 9.96 -7.50 9.70
N LEU A 86 9.78 -8.06 10.90
CA LEU A 86 8.85 -7.51 11.87
C LEU A 86 9.62 -6.96 13.06
N GLU A 87 9.22 -5.78 13.54
CA GLU A 87 9.90 -5.08 14.65
C GLU A 87 9.97 -5.97 15.90
N GLU A 88 8.87 -6.63 16.24
CA GLU A 88 8.75 -7.44 17.46
C GLU A 88 9.34 -8.85 17.34
N THR A 89 9.34 -9.43 16.14
CA THR A 89 9.65 -10.87 15.98
C THR A 89 10.87 -11.17 15.10
N GLY A 90 11.53 -10.12 14.61
CA GLY A 90 12.74 -10.20 13.81
C GLY A 90 12.49 -10.57 12.35
N THR A 91 13.56 -11.02 11.69
CA THR A 91 13.56 -11.26 10.24
C THR A 91 13.43 -12.74 9.88
N ARG A 92 12.66 -13.04 8.83
CA ARG A 92 12.42 -14.40 8.33
C ARG A 92 12.26 -14.41 6.81
N LEU A 93 12.93 -15.35 6.14
CA LEU A 93 12.66 -15.65 4.73
C LEU A 93 11.60 -16.75 4.63
N LEU A 94 10.43 -16.41 4.11
CA LEU A 94 9.31 -17.32 3.90
C LEU A 94 9.36 -17.96 2.52
N THR A 95 9.25 -19.28 2.47
CA THR A 95 9.14 -20.10 1.26
C THR A 95 7.88 -20.96 1.36
N ARG A 96 7.46 -21.62 0.27
CA ARG A 96 6.33 -22.57 0.33
C ARG A 96 6.53 -23.63 1.42
N SER A 97 7.77 -24.09 1.64
CA SER A 97 8.05 -25.11 2.66
C SER A 97 7.93 -24.56 4.07
N SER A 98 8.46 -23.36 4.33
CA SER A 98 8.40 -22.78 5.67
C SER A 98 6.98 -22.36 6.06
N ILE A 99 6.12 -22.04 5.09
CA ILE A 99 4.70 -21.76 5.35
C ILE A 99 3.82 -23.02 5.31
N GLY A 100 4.39 -24.23 5.25
CA GLY A 100 3.63 -25.49 5.25
C GLY A 100 2.87 -25.79 3.94
N ALA A 101 3.17 -25.09 2.85
CA ALA A 101 2.54 -25.22 1.53
C ALA A 101 3.32 -26.12 0.55
N GLY A 102 4.20 -26.98 1.06
CA GLY A 102 4.99 -27.95 0.27
C GLY A 102 6.31 -27.40 -0.28
N ALA A 103 7.01 -28.20 -1.10
CA ALA A 103 8.34 -27.86 -1.63
C ALA A 103 8.33 -26.74 -2.70
N GLY A 104 7.16 -26.49 -3.31
CA GLY A 104 6.99 -25.63 -4.47
C GLY A 104 7.65 -26.15 -5.75
N ALA A 105 7.44 -25.44 -6.85
CA ALA A 105 8.10 -25.63 -8.14
C ALA A 105 8.78 -24.34 -8.61
N VAL A 106 9.75 -24.44 -9.52
CA VAL A 106 10.52 -23.30 -10.07
C VAL A 106 9.68 -22.31 -10.88
N THR A 107 8.42 -22.65 -11.14
CA THR A 107 7.45 -21.77 -11.80
C THR A 107 6.58 -21.01 -10.82
N ASP A 108 6.62 -21.33 -9.53
CA ASP A 108 5.61 -20.87 -8.56
C ASP A 108 5.57 -19.36 -8.40
N ARG A 109 6.75 -18.71 -8.42
CA ARG A 109 6.92 -17.26 -8.20
C ARG A 109 6.24 -16.79 -6.91
N LEU A 110 6.37 -17.54 -5.80
CA LEU A 110 5.88 -17.10 -4.50
C LEU A 110 6.42 -15.71 -4.13
N GLY A 111 5.54 -14.82 -3.69
CA GLY A 111 5.88 -13.43 -3.41
C GLY A 111 5.84 -12.53 -4.65
N ALA A 112 5.18 -12.95 -5.74
CA ALA A 112 4.93 -12.05 -6.87
C ALA A 112 3.99 -10.89 -6.52
N ALA A 113 3.13 -11.09 -5.51
CA ALA A 113 2.38 -10.04 -4.84
C ALA A 113 2.34 -10.34 -3.35
N VAL A 114 2.40 -9.30 -2.51
CA VAL A 114 2.41 -9.43 -1.05
C VAL A 114 1.55 -8.32 -0.46
N LEU A 115 0.66 -8.66 0.49
CA LEU A 115 0.03 -7.70 1.38
C LEU A 115 0.38 -8.06 2.81
N ILE A 116 0.58 -7.03 3.64
CA ILE A 116 0.66 -7.16 5.08
C ILE A 116 -0.58 -6.46 5.65
N THR A 117 -1.40 -7.20 6.38
CA THR A 117 -2.66 -6.64 6.90
C THR A 117 -3.15 -7.44 8.10
N ASP A 118 -3.98 -6.84 8.93
CA ASP A 118 -4.74 -7.59 9.93
C ASP A 118 -6.00 -8.18 9.27
N LEU A 119 -5.97 -9.51 9.10
CA LEU A 119 -7.05 -10.29 8.52
C LEU A 119 -8.17 -10.61 9.52
N ASP A 120 -7.86 -10.71 10.81
CA ASP A 120 -8.76 -11.29 11.83
C ASP A 120 -9.08 -10.35 12.99
N GLY A 121 -8.62 -9.09 12.96
CA GLY A 121 -8.86 -8.13 14.03
C GLY A 121 -8.00 -8.42 15.26
N SER A 122 -6.89 -9.14 15.11
CA SER A 122 -6.01 -9.50 16.23
C SER A 122 -4.86 -8.51 16.46
N ASP A 123 -4.76 -7.47 15.63
CA ASP A 123 -3.63 -6.54 15.54
C ASP A 123 -2.29 -7.20 15.17
N CYS A 124 -2.27 -8.52 14.92
CA CYS A 124 -1.09 -9.22 14.45
C CYS A 124 -1.03 -9.23 12.91
N PRO A 125 0.12 -8.89 12.30
CA PRO A 125 0.24 -8.83 10.86
C PRO A 125 0.06 -10.23 10.27
N SER A 126 -0.85 -10.32 9.33
CA SER A 126 -1.02 -11.47 8.44
C SER A 126 -0.49 -11.12 7.06
N LEU A 127 -0.07 -12.13 6.31
CA LEU A 127 0.40 -11.97 4.95
C LEU A 127 -0.55 -12.66 3.98
N VAL A 128 -0.89 -11.93 2.91
CA VAL A 128 -1.49 -12.47 1.70
C VAL A 128 -0.37 -12.57 0.67
N ILE A 129 -0.05 -13.78 0.22
CA ILE A 129 1.11 -14.02 -0.65
C ILE A 129 0.67 -14.66 -1.96
N GLY A 130 0.85 -13.94 -3.06
CA GLY A 130 0.62 -14.41 -4.41
C GLY A 130 1.72 -15.35 -4.92
N ALA A 131 1.33 -16.40 -5.63
CA ALA A 131 2.22 -17.34 -6.32
C ALA A 131 1.59 -17.72 -7.68
N PRO A 132 1.65 -16.82 -8.67
CA PRO A 132 0.86 -16.93 -9.90
C PRO A 132 1.17 -18.15 -10.76
N GLY A 133 2.35 -18.77 -10.63
CA GLY A 133 2.63 -20.02 -11.35
C GLY A 133 2.48 -21.30 -10.52
N ALA A 134 2.04 -21.18 -9.26
CA ALA A 134 1.86 -22.32 -8.38
C ALA A 134 0.76 -23.24 -8.91
N ASP A 135 1.06 -24.54 -8.97
CA ASP A 135 0.15 -25.59 -9.44
C ASP A 135 -0.41 -25.33 -10.87
N GLY A 136 0.32 -24.54 -11.68
CA GLY A 136 0.01 -24.23 -13.08
C GLY A 136 -0.97 -23.07 -13.28
N ALA A 137 -2.02 -22.98 -12.45
CA ALA A 137 -3.04 -21.92 -12.55
C ALA A 137 -2.76 -20.72 -11.62
N GLY A 138 -1.93 -20.90 -10.61
CA GLY A 138 -1.67 -19.92 -9.56
C GLY A 138 -2.36 -20.22 -8.24
N ARG A 139 -1.84 -19.61 -7.17
CA ARG A 139 -2.32 -19.71 -5.79
C ARG A 139 -2.11 -18.38 -5.05
N VAL A 140 -2.93 -18.17 -4.03
CA VAL A 140 -2.65 -17.22 -2.95
C VAL A 140 -2.55 -17.97 -1.63
N PHE A 141 -1.64 -17.57 -0.74
CA PHE A 141 -1.48 -18.15 0.59
C PHE A 141 -1.75 -17.09 1.65
N LEU A 142 -2.70 -17.35 2.54
CA LEU A 142 -2.96 -16.53 3.72
C LEU A 142 -2.20 -17.12 4.90
N THR A 143 -1.22 -16.41 5.45
CA THR A 143 -0.44 -16.87 6.61
C THR A 143 -0.48 -15.83 7.72
N ARG A 144 -0.74 -16.27 8.94
CA ARG A 144 -0.76 -15.39 10.12
C ARG A 144 0.57 -15.41 10.85
N ASN A 145 0.95 -14.28 11.44
CA ASN A 145 2.00 -14.30 12.44
C ASN A 145 1.46 -14.91 13.75
N SER A 146 2.30 -15.66 14.45
CA SER A 146 1.98 -16.26 15.74
C SER A 146 3.24 -16.30 16.60
N ALA A 147 3.12 -16.67 17.87
CA ALA A 147 4.29 -16.90 18.73
C ALA A 147 5.25 -17.99 18.16
N GLU A 148 4.75 -18.87 17.29
CA GLU A 148 5.53 -19.89 16.57
C GLU A 148 6.04 -19.41 15.20
N GLY A 149 5.75 -18.15 14.82
CA GLY A 149 6.05 -17.55 13.52
C GLY A 149 4.95 -17.78 12.47
N PHE A 150 5.24 -17.37 11.23
CA PHE A 150 4.39 -17.65 10.07
C PHE A 150 4.41 -19.15 9.71
N GLY A 151 3.30 -19.66 9.16
CA GLY A 151 3.22 -21.01 8.58
C GLY A 151 2.43 -22.06 9.37
N THR A 152 2.06 -21.79 10.62
CA THR A 152 1.33 -22.74 11.48
C THR A 152 -0.14 -22.93 11.10
N ALA A 153 -0.72 -21.96 10.40
CA ALA A 153 -2.12 -21.95 9.98
C ALA A 153 -2.31 -21.36 8.57
N THR A 154 -1.45 -21.75 7.62
CA THR A 154 -1.55 -21.25 6.23
C THR A 154 -2.78 -21.78 5.53
N VAL A 155 -3.57 -20.87 4.94
CA VAL A 155 -4.75 -21.20 4.13
C VAL A 155 -4.43 -20.95 2.66
N PRO A 156 -4.36 -21.98 1.80
CA PRO A 156 -4.25 -21.79 0.36
C PRO A 156 -5.61 -21.41 -0.24
N VAL A 157 -5.60 -20.40 -1.11
CA VAL A 157 -6.74 -19.95 -1.91
C VAL A 157 -6.47 -20.28 -3.37
N SER A 158 -7.50 -20.74 -4.08
CA SER A 158 -7.42 -21.12 -5.49
C SER A 158 -8.64 -20.55 -6.22
N ALA A 159 -8.45 -20.17 -7.48
CA ALA A 159 -9.56 -19.86 -8.36
C ALA A 159 -10.50 -21.08 -8.51
N PRO A 160 -11.83 -20.91 -8.47
CA PRO A 160 -12.76 -22.03 -8.64
C PRO A 160 -12.66 -22.73 -9.99
N THR A 161 -12.28 -21.99 -11.04
CA THR A 161 -12.15 -22.48 -12.42
C THR A 161 -10.76 -22.21 -13.02
N GLY A 162 -9.72 -22.26 -12.19
CA GLY A 162 -8.35 -21.96 -12.63
C GLY A 162 -7.84 -22.90 -13.73
N ALA A 163 -7.28 -22.32 -14.80
CA ALA A 163 -6.59 -23.02 -15.87
C ALA A 163 -5.08 -22.74 -15.87
N PRO A 164 -4.23 -23.62 -16.45
CA PRO A 164 -2.81 -23.36 -16.56
C PRO A 164 -2.54 -22.07 -17.32
N GLY A 165 -1.73 -21.17 -16.74
CA GLY A 165 -1.45 -19.87 -17.35
C GLY A 165 -2.33 -18.74 -16.84
N ASP A 166 -3.39 -18.99 -16.06
CA ASP A 166 -4.27 -17.92 -15.53
C ASP A 166 -3.53 -16.87 -14.68
N GLU A 167 -2.36 -17.21 -14.14
CA GLU A 167 -1.57 -16.36 -13.25
C GLU A 167 -2.34 -15.90 -12.00
N PHE A 168 -3.24 -16.73 -11.46
CA PHE A 168 -4.02 -16.39 -10.27
C PHE A 168 -3.10 -16.09 -9.06
N GLY A 169 -3.22 -14.88 -8.50
CA GLY A 169 -2.33 -14.37 -7.46
C GLY A 169 -1.19 -13.50 -7.99
N ALA A 170 -1.27 -13.01 -9.23
CA ALA A 170 -0.32 -12.04 -9.77
C ALA A 170 -0.42 -10.66 -9.09
N ALA A 171 -1.63 -10.29 -8.67
CA ALA A 171 -1.90 -9.12 -7.84
C ALA A 171 -2.91 -9.47 -6.75
N VAL A 172 -2.86 -8.77 -5.62
CA VAL A 172 -3.80 -8.94 -4.52
C VAL A 172 -4.16 -7.58 -3.93
N ALA A 173 -5.43 -7.38 -3.59
CA ALA A 173 -5.92 -6.21 -2.84
C ALA A 173 -6.94 -6.65 -1.80
N VAL A 174 -7.12 -5.87 -0.74
CA VAL A 174 -8.17 -6.09 0.25
C VAL A 174 -9.00 -4.83 0.42
N THR A 175 -10.30 -5.01 0.61
CA THR A 175 -11.19 -3.95 1.11
C THR A 175 -11.88 -4.41 2.39
N ARG A 176 -12.10 -3.48 3.32
CA ARG A 176 -12.68 -3.76 4.64
C ARG A 176 -14.18 -3.61 4.62
N ARG A 177 -14.88 -4.59 5.21
CA ARG A 177 -16.33 -4.47 5.40
C ARG A 177 -16.69 -3.69 6.65
N THR A 178 -17.68 -2.82 6.53
CA THR A 178 -18.21 -2.00 7.60
C THR A 178 -19.73 -2.12 7.67
N ARG A 179 -20.31 -1.82 8.84
CA ARG A 179 -21.75 -1.58 9.01
C ARG A 179 -21.95 -0.21 9.63
N PRO A 180 -23.16 0.37 9.55
CA PRO A 180 -23.45 1.62 10.24
C PRO A 180 -23.06 1.55 11.73
N ARG A 181 -22.14 2.43 12.14
CA ARG A 181 -21.60 2.60 13.50
C ARG A 181 -20.66 1.50 14.05
N GLU A 182 -20.39 0.41 13.31
CA GLU A 182 -19.48 -0.66 13.76
C GLU A 182 -18.70 -1.30 12.60
N ARG A 183 -17.38 -1.43 12.74
CA ARG A 183 -16.55 -2.23 11.84
C ARG A 183 -16.89 -3.72 12.01
N LEU A 184 -17.03 -4.46 10.91
CA LEU A 184 -17.12 -5.91 10.97
C LEU A 184 -15.72 -6.50 11.15
N GLU A 185 -15.25 -6.51 12.39
CA GLU A 185 -13.95 -7.10 12.73
C GLU A 185 -13.80 -8.50 12.13
N GLY A 186 -12.73 -8.68 11.35
CA GLY A 186 -12.41 -9.94 10.71
C GLY A 186 -13.25 -10.30 9.48
N VAL A 187 -13.99 -9.35 8.87
CA VAL A 187 -14.65 -9.57 7.57
C VAL A 187 -14.06 -8.64 6.52
N LEU A 188 -13.49 -9.23 5.48
CA LEU A 188 -12.79 -8.52 4.39
C LEU A 188 -13.22 -9.07 3.05
N ASP A 189 -13.11 -8.24 2.02
CA ASP A 189 -13.09 -8.70 0.64
C ASP A 189 -11.62 -8.79 0.18
N LEU A 190 -11.26 -9.92 -0.40
CA LEU A 190 -9.97 -10.21 -0.99
C LEU A 190 -10.15 -10.30 -2.51
N TRP A 191 -9.46 -9.41 -3.21
CA TRP A 191 -9.45 -9.30 -4.66
C TRP A 191 -8.15 -9.88 -5.18
N ILE A 192 -8.24 -10.81 -6.13
CA ILE A 192 -7.06 -11.53 -6.63
C ILE A 192 -7.03 -11.47 -8.16
N GLY A 193 -5.94 -10.92 -8.70
CA GLY A 193 -5.69 -10.86 -10.12
C GLY A 193 -5.37 -12.23 -10.72
N ALA A 194 -5.93 -12.49 -11.90
CA ALA A 194 -5.61 -13.60 -12.79
C ALA A 194 -5.43 -13.07 -14.22
N PRO A 195 -4.36 -12.30 -14.48
CA PRO A 195 -4.17 -11.58 -15.75
C PRO A 195 -3.99 -12.49 -16.96
N GLY A 196 -3.50 -13.71 -16.79
CA GLY A 196 -3.38 -14.68 -17.88
C GLY A 196 -4.67 -15.47 -18.16
N ARG A 197 -5.81 -15.04 -17.60
CA ARG A 197 -7.07 -15.74 -17.83
C ARG A 197 -7.63 -15.48 -19.23
N ASP A 198 -7.97 -16.55 -19.90
CA ASP A 198 -8.78 -16.49 -21.12
C ASP A 198 -10.25 -16.16 -20.80
N VAL A 199 -10.80 -15.10 -21.40
CA VAL A 199 -12.21 -14.67 -21.20
C VAL A 199 -12.95 -14.68 -22.52
N GLY A 200 -14.04 -15.46 -22.62
CA GLY A 200 -14.86 -15.49 -23.84
C GLY A 200 -14.12 -15.96 -25.11
N GLY A 201 -12.95 -16.59 -24.97
CA GLY A 201 -12.07 -16.99 -26.07
C GLY A 201 -11.00 -15.96 -26.45
N LEU A 202 -10.94 -14.83 -25.75
CA LEU A 202 -9.84 -13.88 -25.80
C LEU A 202 -8.71 -14.40 -24.91
N VAL A 203 -7.53 -14.55 -25.49
CA VAL A 203 -6.36 -15.09 -24.78
C VAL A 203 -5.79 -14.04 -23.85
N ASP A 204 -5.49 -14.40 -22.61
CA ASP A 204 -4.87 -13.50 -21.61
C ASP A 204 -5.60 -12.14 -21.47
N ALA A 205 -6.93 -12.13 -21.61
CA ALA A 205 -7.75 -10.93 -21.40
C ALA A 205 -7.80 -10.54 -19.90
N GLY A 206 -7.64 -11.53 -19.03
CA GLY A 206 -7.52 -11.35 -17.59
C GLY A 206 -8.84 -11.26 -16.83
N ALA A 207 -8.76 -11.47 -15.52
CA ALA A 207 -9.89 -11.38 -14.59
C ALA A 207 -9.42 -10.98 -13.19
N VAL A 208 -10.37 -10.51 -12.37
CA VAL A 208 -10.21 -10.37 -10.93
C VAL A 208 -11.20 -11.29 -10.22
N GLU A 209 -10.71 -12.10 -9.30
CA GLU A 209 -11.52 -13.00 -8.49
C GLU A 209 -11.82 -12.37 -7.13
N HIS A 210 -13.10 -12.38 -6.76
CA HIS A 210 -13.60 -11.79 -5.54
C HIS A 210 -13.89 -12.85 -4.49
N PHE A 211 -13.24 -12.75 -3.34
CA PHE A 211 -13.46 -13.61 -2.19
C PHE A 211 -13.86 -12.80 -0.98
N ARG A 212 -14.76 -13.35 -0.16
CA ARG A 212 -14.97 -12.92 1.20
C ARG A 212 -14.11 -13.74 2.14
N LEU A 213 -13.41 -13.05 3.02
CA LEU A 213 -12.70 -13.62 4.15
C LEU A 213 -13.52 -13.39 5.42
N ASP A 214 -13.84 -14.48 6.13
CA ASP A 214 -14.42 -14.45 7.46
C ASP A 214 -13.40 -15.03 8.44
N ALA A 215 -12.77 -14.15 9.22
CA ALA A 215 -11.77 -14.50 10.22
C ALA A 215 -12.22 -13.95 11.58
N PRO A 216 -13.17 -14.62 12.26
CA PRO A 216 -13.68 -14.14 13.53
C PRO A 216 -12.55 -14.16 14.55
N GLY A 217 -12.03 -13.00 14.97
CA GLY A 217 -10.81 -12.70 15.77
C GLY A 217 -10.54 -13.49 17.05
N ARG A 218 -10.68 -14.81 16.98
CA ARG A 218 -10.39 -15.79 18.02
C ARG A 218 -9.22 -16.60 17.51
N HIS A 219 -8.06 -16.32 18.09
CA HIS A 219 -6.80 -17.01 17.83
C HIS A 219 -7.03 -18.53 17.65
N GLY A 220 -6.63 -19.05 16.49
CA GLY A 220 -6.64 -20.48 16.18
C GLY A 220 -7.82 -21.01 15.37
N ARG A 221 -8.81 -20.18 14.99
CA ARG A 221 -9.78 -20.58 13.95
C ARG A 221 -9.19 -20.32 12.54
N PRO A 222 -9.37 -21.23 11.57
CA PRO A 222 -9.02 -20.95 10.17
C PRO A 222 -9.76 -19.72 9.64
N VAL A 223 -9.17 -19.01 8.68
CA VAL A 223 -9.90 -18.02 7.87
C VAL A 223 -10.87 -18.81 6.99
N ASP A 224 -12.16 -18.53 7.07
CA ASP A 224 -13.13 -19.05 6.13
C ASP A 224 -13.07 -18.19 4.86
N VAL A 225 -12.87 -18.85 3.71
CA VAL A 225 -12.69 -18.19 2.41
C VAL A 225 -13.83 -18.59 1.50
N THR A 226 -14.64 -17.62 1.08
CA THR A 226 -15.81 -17.84 0.23
C THR A 226 -15.64 -17.08 -1.08
N HIS A 227 -15.64 -17.78 -2.22
CA HIS A 227 -15.67 -17.11 -3.52
C HIS A 227 -17.04 -16.49 -3.77
N LEU A 228 -17.06 -15.22 -4.17
CA LEU A 228 -18.28 -14.45 -4.41
C LEU A 228 -18.52 -14.19 -5.90
N GLY A 229 -17.47 -14.07 -6.70
CA GLY A 229 -17.62 -13.82 -8.13
C GLY A 229 -16.31 -13.61 -8.86
N THR A 230 -16.42 -13.48 -10.17
CA THR A 230 -15.32 -13.16 -11.08
C THR A 230 -15.70 -11.89 -11.83
N ILE A 231 -14.79 -10.92 -11.87
CA ILE A 231 -14.92 -9.65 -12.58
C ILE A 231 -14.03 -9.70 -13.81
N THR A 232 -14.55 -9.20 -14.92
CA THR A 232 -13.81 -9.03 -16.18
C THR A 232 -14.00 -7.60 -16.67
N LEU A 233 -13.17 -7.16 -17.62
CA LEU A 233 -13.21 -5.78 -18.11
C LEU A 233 -14.56 -5.39 -18.77
N ASP A 234 -15.38 -6.36 -19.16
CA ASP A 234 -16.71 -6.15 -19.77
C ASP A 234 -17.90 -6.39 -18.82
N ASP A 235 -17.65 -6.89 -17.60
CA ASP A 235 -18.71 -7.23 -16.63
C ASP A 235 -18.17 -7.16 -15.18
N PRO A 236 -18.67 -6.22 -14.34
CA PRO A 236 -19.78 -5.28 -14.54
C PRO A 236 -19.36 -3.92 -15.14
N VAL A 237 -18.10 -3.78 -15.56
CA VAL A 237 -17.53 -2.52 -16.02
C VAL A 237 -18.17 -2.11 -17.35
N PRO A 238 -18.87 -0.96 -17.41
CA PRO A 238 -19.41 -0.48 -18.67
C PRO A 238 -18.27 -0.23 -19.67
N ALA A 239 -18.50 -0.58 -20.93
CA ALA A 239 -17.71 -0.10 -22.04
C ALA A 239 -17.48 1.42 -21.88
N GLY A 240 -16.22 1.86 -21.95
CA GLY A 240 -15.84 3.28 -21.90
C GLY A 240 -16.62 4.10 -22.93
N GLU A 241 -16.76 5.42 -22.69
CA GLU A 241 -17.31 6.32 -23.69
C GLU A 241 -16.28 6.54 -24.81
N GLY A 242 -16.20 5.59 -25.76
CA GLY A 242 -15.19 5.58 -26.81
C GLY A 242 -15.55 4.63 -27.95
N ARG A 243 -14.57 4.27 -28.80
CA ARG A 243 -14.76 3.36 -29.94
C ARG A 243 -13.66 2.31 -29.90
N GLY A 244 -13.72 1.41 -28.94
CA GLY A 244 -12.76 0.31 -28.75
C GLY A 244 -12.91 -0.42 -27.42
N ASP A 245 -14.04 -0.27 -26.74
CA ASP A 245 -14.13 -0.41 -25.29
C ASP A 245 -14.70 -1.77 -24.87
N ARG A 246 -14.08 -2.86 -25.33
CA ARG A 246 -14.36 -4.21 -24.80
C ARG A 246 -13.14 -4.78 -24.12
N ALA A 247 -13.18 -6.05 -23.73
CA ALA A 247 -11.98 -6.80 -23.46
C ALA A 247 -11.38 -7.29 -24.79
N GLU A 248 -10.06 -7.25 -24.89
CA GLU A 248 -9.25 -7.75 -25.99
C GLU A 248 -8.27 -8.83 -25.51
N ALA A 249 -7.62 -9.51 -26.46
CA ALA A 249 -6.61 -10.50 -26.12
C ALA A 249 -5.30 -9.80 -25.72
N GLY A 250 -4.80 -10.08 -24.53
CA GLY A 250 -3.58 -9.47 -24.00
C GLY A 250 -3.80 -8.28 -23.06
N ASP A 251 -5.03 -7.86 -22.79
CA ASP A 251 -5.33 -6.76 -21.85
C ASP A 251 -4.88 -7.04 -20.42
N ARG A 252 -4.80 -8.32 -20.05
CA ARG A 252 -4.30 -8.79 -18.75
C ARG A 252 -4.98 -8.10 -17.57
N PHE A 253 -6.30 -7.91 -17.65
CA PHE A 253 -7.11 -7.34 -16.58
C PHE A 253 -6.85 -8.06 -15.24
N GLY A 254 -6.63 -7.27 -14.18
CA GLY A 254 -6.26 -7.78 -12.87
C GLY A 254 -4.74 -7.91 -12.64
N GLU A 255 -3.89 -7.46 -13.58
CA GLU A 255 -2.43 -7.37 -13.36
C GLU A 255 -2.07 -6.29 -12.32
N ILE A 256 -2.81 -5.19 -12.28
CA ILE A 256 -2.57 -4.06 -11.37
C ILE A 256 -3.84 -3.81 -10.55
N LEU A 257 -3.75 -3.86 -9.22
CA LEU A 257 -4.87 -3.63 -8.30
C LEU A 257 -4.52 -2.55 -7.28
N GLY A 258 -5.35 -1.51 -7.18
CA GLY A 258 -5.37 -0.52 -6.11
C GLY A 258 -6.68 -0.59 -5.35
N ALA A 259 -6.71 -0.15 -4.09
CA ALA A 259 -7.90 -0.17 -3.28
C ALA A 259 -7.84 0.91 -2.22
N ALA A 260 -8.97 1.57 -2.02
CA ALA A 260 -9.15 2.54 -0.97
C ALA A 260 -10.26 2.05 -0.03
N ASP A 261 -9.89 1.93 1.24
CA ASP A 261 -10.84 1.79 2.34
C ASP A 261 -11.13 3.18 2.90
N GLU A 262 -12.39 3.47 3.24
CA GLU A 262 -12.71 4.67 4.01
C GLU A 262 -12.13 4.57 5.42
N TYR A 263 -11.52 5.66 5.89
CA TYR A 263 -11.32 5.91 7.32
C TYR A 263 -11.67 7.36 7.67
N ASP A 264 -12.94 7.60 8.03
CA ASP A 264 -13.30 8.54 9.10
C ASP A 264 -14.71 8.22 9.66
N PRO A 265 -14.82 7.48 10.79
CA PRO A 265 -16.10 7.14 11.41
C PRO A 265 -16.82 8.33 12.04
N GLU A 266 -16.22 9.53 12.10
CA GLU A 266 -16.83 10.75 12.62
C GLU A 266 -17.43 11.65 11.53
N MET A 267 -17.17 11.36 10.25
CA MET A 267 -17.54 12.22 9.11
C MET A 267 -18.79 11.80 8.33
N VAL A 268 -19.34 10.60 8.59
CA VAL A 268 -20.56 10.14 7.90
C VAL A 268 -21.71 9.97 8.89
N ASP A 269 -22.68 10.87 8.81
CA ASP A 269 -23.96 10.76 9.48
C ASP A 269 -24.83 9.68 8.82
N ASP A 270 -24.69 8.44 9.31
CA ASP A 270 -25.63 7.31 9.07
C ASP A 270 -25.71 6.75 7.62
N GLU A 271 -24.84 7.15 6.69
CA GLU A 271 -24.82 6.62 5.31
C GLU A 271 -23.63 5.69 5.02
N GLN A 272 -23.89 4.67 4.19
CA GLN A 272 -22.93 3.64 3.78
C GLN A 272 -21.95 4.23 2.77
N ALA A 273 -20.67 4.39 3.13
CA ALA A 273 -19.66 4.73 2.14
C ALA A 273 -19.13 3.44 1.48
N PRO A 274 -19.19 3.31 0.14
CA PRO A 274 -18.55 2.22 -0.55
C PRO A 274 -17.03 2.34 -0.45
N THR A 275 -16.36 1.19 -0.44
CA THR A 275 -14.92 1.08 -0.71
C THR A 275 -14.70 1.11 -2.21
N VAL A 276 -13.48 1.40 -2.67
CA VAL A 276 -13.17 1.41 -4.10
C VAL A 276 -12.09 0.39 -4.40
N LEU A 277 -12.33 -0.45 -5.42
CA LEU A 277 -11.30 -1.24 -6.08
C LEU A 277 -10.97 -0.59 -7.42
N VAL A 278 -9.69 -0.41 -7.69
CA VAL A 278 -9.18 0.15 -8.94
C VAL A 278 -8.36 -0.92 -9.64
N VAL A 279 -8.63 -1.15 -10.91
CA VAL A 279 -7.89 -2.10 -11.75
C VAL A 279 -7.23 -1.33 -12.88
N GLY A 280 -5.90 -1.31 -12.88
CA GLY A 280 -5.11 -0.80 -14.00
C GLY A 280 -5.07 -1.81 -15.13
N VAL A 281 -5.22 -1.34 -16.37
CA VAL A 281 -5.21 -2.15 -17.59
C VAL A 281 -4.26 -1.49 -18.59
N PRO A 282 -2.95 -1.45 -18.31
CA PRO A 282 -1.98 -0.72 -19.15
C PRO A 282 -1.85 -1.28 -20.58
N HIS A 283 -2.30 -2.52 -20.79
CA HIS A 283 -2.26 -3.21 -22.08
C HIS A 283 -3.51 -3.02 -22.93
N ASP A 284 -4.48 -2.27 -22.43
CA ASP A 284 -5.72 -2.00 -23.13
C ASP A 284 -5.51 -1.16 -24.41
N ASP A 285 -6.16 -1.55 -25.49
CA ASP A 285 -6.11 -0.86 -26.77
C ASP A 285 -7.22 0.20 -26.84
N VAL A 286 -6.86 1.48 -26.80
CA VAL A 286 -7.85 2.57 -26.93
C VAL A 286 -8.03 2.92 -28.42
N GLY A 287 -9.04 2.30 -29.02
CA GLY A 287 -9.42 2.51 -30.41
C GLY A 287 -8.40 1.95 -31.42
N THR A 288 -7.35 2.71 -31.75
CA THR A 288 -6.24 2.23 -32.61
C THR A 288 -4.86 2.45 -31.97
N ALA A 289 -4.84 2.91 -30.72
CA ALA A 289 -3.63 3.11 -29.97
C ALA A 289 -3.40 1.86 -29.11
N ASP A 290 -2.55 0.96 -29.59
CA ASP A 290 -2.28 -0.27 -28.84
C ASP A 290 -1.54 0.02 -27.53
N ASP A 291 -1.83 -0.75 -26.48
CA ASP A 291 -1.24 -0.57 -25.14
C ASP A 291 -1.33 0.89 -24.64
N ALA A 292 -2.39 1.61 -25.02
CA ALA A 292 -2.60 2.98 -24.55
C ALA A 292 -3.07 2.99 -23.09
N GLY A 293 -3.82 1.95 -22.71
CA GLY A 293 -4.21 1.68 -21.34
C GLY A 293 -5.54 2.29 -20.91
N SER A 294 -6.12 1.70 -19.87
CA SER A 294 -7.28 2.23 -19.16
C SER A 294 -7.24 1.86 -17.68
N VAL A 295 -8.17 2.43 -16.93
CA VAL A 295 -8.44 2.06 -15.53
C VAL A 295 -9.91 1.75 -15.37
N ALA A 296 -10.22 0.63 -14.70
CA ALA A 296 -11.56 0.32 -14.21
C ALA A 296 -11.67 0.69 -12.72
N VAL A 297 -12.62 1.54 -12.37
CA VAL A 297 -12.93 1.95 -11.00
C VAL A 297 -14.23 1.27 -10.59
N LEU A 298 -14.18 0.42 -9.57
CA LEU A 298 -15.29 -0.38 -9.05
C LEU A 298 -15.67 0.15 -7.67
N PHE A 299 -16.90 0.63 -7.55
CA PHE A 299 -17.47 1.02 -6.26
C PHE A 299 -18.05 -0.24 -5.60
N VAL A 300 -17.58 -0.54 -4.40
CA VAL A 300 -17.88 -1.77 -3.65
C VAL A 300 -18.66 -1.41 -2.41
N ASP A 301 -19.89 -1.91 -2.31
CA ASP A 301 -20.73 -1.77 -1.12
C ASP A 301 -19.98 -2.32 0.10
N SER A 302 -19.74 -1.49 1.10
CA SER A 302 -18.90 -1.87 2.25
C SER A 302 -19.57 -2.85 3.21
N GLU A 303 -20.88 -3.09 3.13
CA GLU A 303 -21.58 -4.08 3.95
C GLU A 303 -21.69 -5.44 3.21
N GLU A 304 -22.13 -5.39 1.96
CA GLU A 304 -22.41 -6.57 1.13
C GLU A 304 -21.20 -7.05 0.32
N GLY A 305 -20.20 -6.18 0.09
CA GLY A 305 -19.04 -6.40 -0.78
C GLY A 305 -19.40 -6.51 -2.26
N SER A 306 -20.65 -6.27 -2.64
CA SER A 306 -21.09 -6.30 -4.03
C SER A 306 -20.59 -5.05 -4.76
N VAL A 307 -20.28 -5.20 -6.04
CA VAL A 307 -19.96 -4.03 -6.89
C VAL A 307 -21.26 -3.28 -7.17
N SER A 308 -21.40 -2.05 -6.63
CA SER A 308 -22.59 -1.21 -6.80
C SER A 308 -22.59 -0.48 -8.13
N ALA A 309 -21.40 -0.06 -8.58
CA ALA A 309 -21.17 0.59 -9.86
C ALA A 309 -19.73 0.43 -10.34
N ALA A 310 -19.51 0.72 -11.61
CA ALA A 310 -18.21 0.65 -12.23
C ALA A 310 -18.04 1.72 -13.31
N GLN A 311 -16.82 2.19 -13.50
CA GLN A 311 -16.44 3.16 -14.54
C GLN A 311 -15.15 2.70 -15.21
N ARG A 312 -15.05 2.88 -16.53
CA ARG A 312 -13.79 2.71 -17.29
C ARG A 312 -13.33 4.07 -17.79
N VAL A 313 -12.06 4.37 -17.58
CA VAL A 313 -11.45 5.67 -17.89
C VAL A 313 -10.17 5.46 -18.67
N SER A 314 -10.00 6.23 -19.74
CA SER A 314 -8.73 6.40 -20.46
C SER A 314 -8.52 7.88 -20.79
N GLN A 315 -7.39 8.21 -21.43
CA GLN A 315 -7.09 9.57 -21.89
C GLN A 315 -8.05 10.07 -22.99
N ASP A 316 -8.78 9.18 -23.65
CA ASP A 316 -9.80 9.55 -24.65
C ASP A 316 -11.20 9.78 -24.04
N SER A 317 -11.40 9.51 -22.74
CA SER A 317 -12.67 9.75 -22.06
C SER A 317 -13.06 11.23 -22.08
N ALA A 318 -14.36 11.54 -22.22
CA ALA A 318 -14.89 12.89 -22.48
C ALA A 318 -14.53 14.01 -21.47
N LYS A 319 -13.91 13.67 -20.34
CA LYS A 319 -13.48 14.59 -19.27
C LYS A 319 -12.01 14.45 -18.87
N THR A 320 -11.28 13.57 -19.54
CA THR A 320 -9.84 13.40 -19.37
C THR A 320 -9.15 14.24 -20.45
N PRO A 321 -8.33 15.24 -20.10
CA PRO A 321 -7.56 15.97 -21.10
C PRO A 321 -6.51 15.06 -21.74
N GLY A 322 -6.21 15.30 -23.01
CA GLY A 322 -5.21 14.51 -23.75
C GLY A 322 -5.85 13.70 -24.87
N ARG A 323 -5.08 12.73 -25.35
CA ARG A 323 -5.50 11.68 -26.29
C ARG A 323 -4.75 10.42 -25.92
N ALA A 324 -5.39 9.28 -26.08
CA ALA A 324 -4.71 8.01 -25.97
C ALA A 324 -3.73 7.82 -27.14
N GLU A 325 -2.46 7.59 -26.84
CA GLU A 325 -1.38 7.29 -27.78
C GLU A 325 -0.81 5.89 -27.51
N ARG A 326 -0.15 5.32 -28.53
CA ARG A 326 0.37 3.96 -28.42
C ARG A 326 1.45 3.90 -27.35
N GLY A 327 1.27 3.03 -26.37
CA GLY A 327 2.28 2.74 -25.35
C GLY A 327 2.29 3.72 -24.17
N ASP A 328 1.31 4.63 -24.07
CA ASP A 328 1.15 5.52 -22.92
C ASP A 328 0.97 4.72 -21.62
N ARG A 329 0.31 3.56 -21.73
CA ARG A 329 0.06 2.60 -20.65
C ARG A 329 -0.62 3.26 -19.46
N PHE A 330 -1.66 4.05 -19.72
CA PHE A 330 -2.54 4.61 -18.70
C PHE A 330 -3.03 3.51 -17.76
N GLY A 331 -2.81 3.66 -16.46
CA GLY A 331 -3.11 2.63 -15.46
C GLY A 331 -1.95 1.67 -15.18
N ALA A 332 -0.72 1.95 -15.64
CA ALA A 332 0.46 1.15 -15.33
C ALA A 332 0.81 1.15 -13.83
N SER A 333 0.43 2.20 -13.11
CA SER A 333 0.37 2.22 -11.65
C SER A 333 -0.92 2.89 -11.22
N VAL A 334 -1.46 2.48 -10.07
CA VAL A 334 -2.63 3.12 -9.46
C VAL A 334 -2.43 3.23 -7.96
N ALA A 335 -2.87 4.35 -7.39
CA ALA A 335 -3.02 4.52 -5.95
C ALA A 335 -4.36 5.21 -5.70
N ALA A 336 -5.09 4.77 -4.68
CA ALA A 336 -6.35 5.39 -4.28
C ALA A 336 -6.32 5.71 -2.78
N ASP A 337 -6.80 6.90 -2.41
CA ASP A 337 -7.16 7.25 -1.03
C ASP A 337 -8.69 7.43 -0.93
N SER A 338 -9.19 8.01 0.16
CA SER A 338 -10.64 8.21 0.36
C SER A 338 -11.31 9.17 -0.63
N GLU A 339 -10.56 9.99 -1.38
CA GLU A 339 -11.10 11.05 -2.24
C GLU A 339 -10.41 11.17 -3.61
N LEU A 340 -9.19 10.66 -3.73
CA LEU A 340 -8.32 10.82 -4.87
C LEU A 340 -7.87 9.46 -5.41
N LEU A 341 -7.76 9.42 -6.74
CA LEU A 341 -7.14 8.34 -7.50
C LEU A 341 -5.99 8.96 -8.28
N ALA A 342 -4.78 8.44 -8.08
CA ALA A 342 -3.62 8.71 -8.91
C ALA A 342 -3.44 7.56 -9.91
N VAL A 343 -3.36 7.92 -11.19
CA VAL A 343 -3.13 6.98 -12.30
C VAL A 343 -1.82 7.30 -12.99
N GLY A 344 -0.88 6.36 -12.97
CA GLY A 344 0.38 6.45 -13.67
C GLY A 344 0.22 6.23 -15.17
N VAL A 345 0.91 7.06 -15.96
CA VAL A 345 0.97 7.01 -17.42
C VAL A 345 2.45 7.14 -17.85
N PRO A 346 3.30 6.16 -17.51
CA PRO A 346 4.76 6.28 -17.68
C PRO A 346 5.21 6.36 -19.15
N GLY A 347 4.34 6.05 -20.11
CA GLY A 347 4.63 6.18 -21.54
C GLY A 347 4.33 7.55 -22.14
N GLU A 348 3.64 8.45 -21.42
CA GLU A 348 3.20 9.74 -21.94
C GLU A 348 4.37 10.65 -22.36
N ASP A 349 4.20 11.33 -23.48
CA ASP A 349 5.15 12.31 -24.00
C ASP A 349 4.96 13.70 -23.33
N VAL A 350 5.98 14.24 -22.67
CA VAL A 350 5.90 15.55 -22.00
C VAL A 350 6.77 16.58 -22.70
N GLY A 351 6.14 17.61 -23.29
CA GLY A 351 6.89 18.71 -23.93
C GLY A 351 7.81 18.27 -25.09
N GLY A 352 7.57 17.08 -25.67
CA GLY A 352 8.39 16.47 -26.71
C GLY A 352 9.47 15.50 -26.20
N ALA A 353 9.64 15.36 -24.90
CA ALA A 353 10.40 14.26 -24.29
C ALA A 353 9.53 13.01 -24.31
N ARG A 354 9.97 11.98 -25.03
CA ARG A 354 9.16 10.77 -25.24
C ARG A 354 9.23 9.83 -24.05
N GLU A 355 8.12 9.20 -23.70
CA GLU A 355 8.08 8.25 -22.58
C GLU A 355 8.61 8.90 -21.28
N ALA A 356 8.41 10.21 -21.13
CA ALA A 356 8.81 10.95 -19.94
C ALA A 356 7.89 10.61 -18.76
N GLY A 357 6.61 10.37 -19.07
CA GLY A 357 5.61 9.90 -18.12
C GLY A 357 4.87 11.02 -17.40
N THR A 358 3.64 10.70 -16.99
CA THR A 358 2.81 11.58 -16.18
C THR A 358 2.04 10.80 -15.11
N VAL A 359 1.47 11.53 -14.15
CA VAL A 359 0.40 11.02 -13.28
C VAL A 359 -0.85 11.85 -13.49
N GLU A 360 -1.97 11.20 -13.76
CA GLU A 360 -3.28 11.83 -13.82
C GLU A 360 -4.04 11.64 -12.50
N LEU A 361 -4.51 12.74 -11.92
CA LEU A 361 -5.29 12.76 -10.70
C LEU A 361 -6.77 12.88 -11.01
N PHE A 362 -7.56 12.03 -10.38
CA PHE A 362 -9.02 12.06 -10.38
C PHE A 362 -9.50 12.19 -8.95
N GLY A 363 -10.56 12.98 -8.75
CA GLY A 363 -11.28 12.98 -7.49
C GLY A 363 -12.60 12.27 -7.66
N PHE A 364 -13.03 11.56 -6.62
CA PHE A 364 -14.32 10.89 -6.58
C PHE A 364 -15.03 11.15 -5.25
N ASP A 365 -16.31 10.84 -5.22
CA ASP A 365 -17.10 10.76 -4.00
C ASP A 365 -17.61 9.34 -3.92
N PRO A 366 -17.21 8.55 -2.91
CA PRO A 366 -17.74 7.21 -2.76
C PRO A 366 -19.27 7.24 -2.58
N LEU A 367 -19.83 8.29 -1.96
CA LEU A 367 -21.28 8.41 -1.75
C LEU A 367 -22.05 8.89 -2.99
N GLU A 368 -21.36 9.54 -3.92
CA GLU A 368 -21.94 9.99 -5.19
C GLU A 368 -21.14 9.39 -6.35
N GLU A 369 -21.50 8.17 -6.78
CA GLU A 369 -20.83 7.44 -7.88
C GLU A 369 -20.60 8.30 -9.14
N SER A 370 -21.47 9.29 -9.40
CA SER A 370 -21.36 10.22 -10.53
C SER A 370 -20.32 11.34 -10.38
N ALA A 371 -19.69 11.48 -9.20
CA ALA A 371 -18.78 12.55 -8.84
C ALA A 371 -17.30 12.28 -9.21
N PHE A 372 -17.04 11.26 -10.03
CA PHE A 372 -15.72 11.05 -10.61
C PHE A 372 -15.35 12.19 -11.56
N SER A 373 -14.22 12.85 -11.28
CA SER A 373 -13.81 14.05 -11.99
C SER A 373 -12.30 14.21 -12.05
N TYR A 374 -11.81 14.50 -13.24
CA TYR A 374 -10.41 14.85 -13.47
C TYR A 374 -9.99 16.09 -12.66
N ARG A 375 -8.78 16.06 -12.11
CA ARG A 375 -8.19 17.12 -11.27
C ARG A 375 -6.97 17.76 -11.92
N ALA A 376 -5.96 16.98 -12.25
CA ALA A 376 -4.67 17.48 -12.70
C ALA A 376 -3.86 16.42 -13.46
N THR A 377 -2.94 16.87 -14.32
CA THR A 377 -1.82 16.08 -14.83
C THR A 377 -0.59 16.58 -14.10
N LEU A 378 0.21 15.65 -13.61
CA LEU A 378 1.46 15.90 -12.91
C LEU A 378 2.60 15.34 -13.76
N ALA A 379 3.64 16.15 -13.99
CA ALA A 379 4.82 15.77 -14.75
C ALA A 379 6.04 16.58 -14.30
N GLU A 380 7.24 16.05 -14.48
CA GLU A 380 8.50 16.74 -14.16
C GLU A 380 8.62 18.08 -14.88
N GLY A 381 9.06 19.11 -14.14
CA GLY A 381 9.20 20.47 -14.66
C GLY A 381 7.87 21.19 -14.93
N THR A 382 6.73 20.61 -14.54
CA THR A 382 5.40 21.23 -14.66
C THR A 382 4.75 21.43 -13.29
N GLY A 383 3.92 22.47 -13.16
CA GLY A 383 3.03 22.64 -12.00
C GLY A 383 3.72 22.55 -10.63
N GLY A 384 4.89 23.19 -10.46
CA GLY A 384 5.62 23.18 -9.19
C GLY A 384 6.49 21.93 -8.94
N ILE A 385 6.43 20.92 -9.81
CA ILE A 385 7.25 19.71 -9.71
C ILE A 385 8.67 20.02 -10.21
N PRO A 386 9.71 19.81 -9.38
CA PRO A 386 11.10 20.06 -9.77
C PRO A 386 11.58 19.10 -10.86
N GLY A 387 12.73 19.40 -11.47
CA GLY A 387 13.30 18.59 -12.54
C GLY A 387 12.91 19.08 -13.93
N THR A 388 13.16 18.25 -14.94
CA THR A 388 12.80 18.49 -16.33
C THR A 388 12.47 17.14 -16.92
N ALA A 389 11.36 17.02 -17.64
CA ALA A 389 11.03 15.80 -18.35
C ALA A 389 12.08 15.48 -19.42
N GLU A 390 12.68 14.31 -19.32
CA GLU A 390 13.64 13.71 -20.24
C GLU A 390 13.07 12.41 -20.83
N ARG A 391 13.78 11.86 -21.82
CA ARG A 391 13.25 10.73 -22.57
C ARG A 391 13.43 9.45 -21.76
N GLY A 392 12.32 8.85 -21.32
CA GLY A 392 12.33 7.53 -20.67
C GLY A 392 12.34 7.58 -19.15
N ASP A 393 12.24 8.76 -18.53
CA ASP A 393 12.22 8.92 -17.06
C ASP A 393 11.10 8.12 -16.42
N ALA A 394 10.00 7.96 -17.18
CA ALA A 394 8.83 7.20 -16.80
C ALA A 394 8.25 7.67 -15.47
N PHE A 395 8.15 8.98 -15.26
CA PHE A 395 7.44 9.57 -14.13
C PHE A 395 6.03 9.01 -14.03
N GLY A 396 5.64 8.52 -12.85
CA GLY A 396 4.38 7.80 -12.67
C GLY A 396 4.47 6.31 -12.95
N ALA A 397 5.67 5.73 -13.08
CA ALA A 397 5.83 4.26 -13.16
C ALA A 397 5.43 3.54 -11.86
N ALA A 398 5.46 4.24 -10.73
CA ALA A 398 4.95 3.78 -9.45
C ALA A 398 4.34 4.96 -8.70
N THR A 399 3.25 4.71 -7.97
CA THR A 399 2.51 5.75 -7.21
C THR A 399 2.02 5.19 -5.89
N ALA A 400 2.17 5.95 -4.81
CA ALA A 400 1.62 5.59 -3.50
C ALA A 400 1.13 6.85 -2.75
N PHE A 401 -0.09 6.83 -2.23
CA PHE A 401 -0.54 7.88 -1.32
C PHE A 401 0.09 7.70 0.06
N ASN A 402 0.55 8.78 0.65
CA ASN A 402 1.00 8.86 2.02
C ASN A 402 0.26 10.02 2.72
N GLY A 403 -0.99 9.77 3.11
CA GLY A 403 -1.78 10.75 3.86
C GLY A 403 -1.34 10.84 5.32
N GLU A 404 -1.70 11.93 6.00
CA GLU A 404 -1.76 11.98 7.47
C GLU A 404 -3.23 12.02 7.87
N LEU A 405 -3.62 11.16 8.82
CA LEU A 405 -4.90 11.27 9.52
C LEU A 405 -4.79 12.35 10.60
N ASP A 406 -4.77 13.63 10.22
CA ASP A 406 -5.00 14.71 11.18
C ASP A 406 -6.35 15.42 10.99
N SER A 407 -6.96 15.66 12.14
CA SER A 407 -8.38 15.94 12.38
C SER A 407 -8.94 17.14 11.60
N TYR A 408 -10.12 16.93 11.00
CA TYR A 408 -11.21 17.89 10.71
C TYR A 408 -10.91 19.21 9.95
N GLU A 409 -9.66 19.66 9.81
CA GLU A 409 -9.34 20.98 9.24
C GLU A 409 -8.20 20.99 8.22
N ARG A 410 -7.34 19.95 8.10
CA ARG A 410 -6.28 19.87 7.07
C ARG A 410 -5.90 18.43 6.69
N GLN A 411 -6.78 17.73 5.99
CA GLN A 411 -6.35 16.56 5.21
C GLN A 411 -5.27 17.01 4.22
N THR A 412 -4.03 16.58 4.45
CA THR A 412 -2.90 16.79 3.55
C THR A 412 -2.68 15.47 2.85
N ALA A 413 -3.29 15.28 1.69
CA ALA A 413 -3.05 14.10 0.86
C ALA A 413 -1.62 14.23 0.29
N GLY A 414 -0.72 13.35 0.74
CA GLY A 414 0.61 13.21 0.17
C GLY A 414 0.61 12.16 -0.93
N LEU A 415 1.33 12.42 -2.02
CA LEU A 415 1.55 11.43 -3.07
C LEU A 415 3.04 11.26 -3.31
N VAL A 416 3.50 10.01 -3.29
CA VAL A 416 4.84 9.62 -3.70
C VAL A 416 4.79 9.07 -5.12
N VAL A 417 5.68 9.57 -5.99
CA VAL A 417 5.74 9.19 -7.40
C VAL A 417 7.16 8.78 -7.78
N GLY A 418 7.30 7.63 -8.44
CA GLY A 418 8.56 7.14 -8.97
C GLY A 418 8.82 7.58 -10.41
N ALA A 419 10.08 7.91 -10.71
CA ALA A 419 10.61 8.10 -12.06
C ALA A 419 11.88 7.25 -12.21
N PRO A 420 11.74 5.92 -12.39
CA PRO A 420 12.87 4.99 -12.33
C PRO A 420 13.85 5.09 -13.52
N GLY A 421 13.49 5.79 -14.59
CA GLY A 421 14.38 6.06 -15.72
C GLY A 421 15.17 7.37 -15.58
N GLU A 422 14.89 8.17 -14.54
CA GLU A 422 15.50 9.49 -14.38
C GLU A 422 17.04 9.40 -14.30
N ASP A 423 17.70 10.26 -15.07
CA ASP A 423 19.15 10.39 -15.06
C ASP A 423 19.60 11.27 -13.88
N VAL A 424 20.67 10.86 -13.18
CA VAL A 424 21.26 11.66 -12.10
C VAL A 424 22.62 12.19 -12.54
N GLY A 425 22.58 13.39 -13.13
CA GLY A 425 23.75 13.97 -13.77
C GLY A 425 24.17 13.13 -14.98
N PRO A 426 25.38 12.52 -15.00
CA PRO A 426 25.80 11.64 -16.09
C PRO A 426 25.42 10.16 -15.88
N VAL A 427 24.76 9.82 -14.77
CA VAL A 427 24.42 8.43 -14.41
C VAL A 427 23.05 8.10 -14.96
N THR A 428 23.01 7.17 -15.92
CA THR A 428 21.80 6.83 -16.67
C THR A 428 20.85 5.93 -15.90
N ASP A 429 19.54 6.18 -15.96
CA ASP A 429 18.51 5.34 -15.34
C ASP A 429 18.76 5.04 -13.85
N ALA A 430 19.35 6.00 -13.12
CA ALA A 430 19.57 5.85 -11.68
C ALA A 430 18.26 5.98 -10.90
N GLY A 431 17.32 6.75 -11.42
CA GLY A 431 15.97 6.93 -10.92
C GLY A 431 15.85 8.05 -9.88
N ALA A 432 14.61 8.51 -9.70
CA ALA A 432 14.22 9.48 -8.69
C ALA A 432 12.86 9.14 -8.08
N VAL A 433 12.61 9.71 -6.90
CA VAL A 433 11.30 9.69 -6.27
C VAL A 433 10.88 11.11 -5.90
N TYR A 434 9.61 11.39 -6.05
CA TYR A 434 9.00 12.69 -5.79
C TYR A 434 7.97 12.53 -4.68
N HIS A 435 7.97 13.46 -3.71
CA HIS A 435 6.91 13.56 -2.71
C HIS A 435 6.16 14.87 -2.90
N LEU A 436 4.85 14.76 -3.14
CA LEU A 436 3.95 15.86 -3.50
C LEU A 436 2.92 16.10 -2.41
N ARG A 437 2.68 17.36 -2.09
CA ARG A 437 1.59 17.81 -1.21
C ARG A 437 0.41 18.27 -2.05
N LEU A 438 -0.72 17.58 -1.90
CA LEU A 438 -1.93 17.77 -2.71
C LEU A 438 -3.00 18.63 -2.00
N ASP A 439 -2.64 19.41 -0.99
CA ASP A 439 -3.53 20.21 -0.11
C ASP A 439 -4.62 21.00 -0.84
N CYS A 440 -4.39 21.40 -2.09
CA CYS A 440 -5.31 22.19 -2.90
C CYS A 440 -6.01 21.42 -4.03
N LEU A 441 -5.70 20.13 -4.20
CA LEU A 441 -6.24 19.23 -5.22
C LEU A 441 -7.25 18.23 -4.63
N GLY A 442 -7.33 18.11 -3.30
CA GLY A 442 -8.33 17.33 -2.59
C GLY A 442 -9.78 17.80 -2.81
N ARG A 443 -10.76 16.96 -2.43
CA ARG A 443 -12.19 17.16 -2.75
C ARG A 443 -12.72 18.50 -2.25
N TYR A 444 -12.40 18.87 -1.01
CA TYR A 444 -12.94 20.08 -0.36
C TYR A 444 -12.20 21.37 -0.72
N THR A 445 -10.99 21.27 -1.27
CA THR A 445 -10.14 22.44 -1.52
C THR A 445 -9.96 22.77 -2.99
N ASN A 446 -10.28 21.84 -3.92
CA ASN A 446 -10.06 21.89 -5.38
C ASN A 446 -9.96 23.32 -5.94
N ARG A 447 -8.75 23.87 -5.84
CA ARG A 447 -8.46 25.25 -6.19
C ARG A 447 -7.91 25.25 -7.59
N LYS A 448 -8.72 25.74 -8.54
CA LYS A 448 -8.31 25.88 -9.93
C LYS A 448 -6.97 26.63 -10.05
N GLY A 449 -6.03 26.04 -10.79
CA GLY A 449 -4.70 26.61 -11.01
C GLY A 449 -3.79 26.54 -9.79
N CYS A 450 -3.98 25.55 -8.94
CA CYS A 450 -3.07 25.25 -7.86
C CYS A 450 -2.05 24.19 -8.29
N ASP A 451 -0.80 24.46 -7.98
CA ASP A 451 0.33 23.58 -8.19
C ASP A 451 0.65 22.88 -6.85
N PRO A 452 0.87 21.55 -6.83
CA PRO A 452 1.34 20.88 -5.63
C PRO A 452 2.72 21.39 -5.21
N GLU A 453 3.01 21.33 -3.92
CA GLU A 453 4.39 21.47 -3.46
C GLU A 453 5.08 20.12 -3.60
N ALA A 454 6.23 20.08 -4.25
CA ALA A 454 6.92 18.84 -4.54
C ALA A 454 8.41 18.92 -4.18
N VAL A 455 8.93 17.82 -3.66
CA VAL A 455 10.37 17.63 -3.43
C VAL A 455 10.82 16.37 -4.17
N ARG A 456 12.00 16.44 -4.78
CA ARG A 456 12.65 15.33 -5.50
C ARG A 456 13.76 14.76 -4.64
N PHE A 457 13.92 13.44 -4.68
CA PHE A 457 15.00 12.71 -4.01
C PHE A 457 15.69 11.76 -4.97
N THR A 458 17.00 11.68 -4.82
CA THR A 458 17.85 10.67 -5.46
C THR A 458 18.86 10.14 -4.45
N GLN A 459 19.52 9.04 -4.77
CA GLN A 459 20.69 8.65 -3.98
C GLN A 459 21.76 9.75 -4.07
N GLY A 460 22.32 10.13 -2.93
CA GLY A 460 23.25 11.25 -2.82
C GLY A 460 22.59 12.64 -2.77
N ASP A 461 21.25 12.75 -2.91
CA ASP A 461 20.48 13.97 -2.68
C ASP A 461 19.14 13.65 -1.97
N GLY A 462 19.16 13.75 -0.64
CA GLY A 462 18.04 13.37 0.23
C GLY A 462 18.07 11.91 0.69
N LEU A 463 18.48 10.97 -0.16
CA LEU A 463 18.69 9.57 0.21
C LEU A 463 20.20 9.23 0.31
N SER A 464 20.55 8.30 1.20
CA SER A 464 21.91 7.77 1.30
C SER A 464 22.29 6.93 0.08
N GLY A 465 23.59 6.66 -0.07
CA GLY A 465 24.10 5.91 -1.23
C GLY A 465 24.59 6.81 -2.36
N THR A 466 25.00 6.17 -3.45
CA THR A 466 25.47 6.83 -4.67
C THR A 466 24.61 6.37 -5.83
N PRO A 467 24.25 7.24 -6.79
CA PRO A 467 23.59 6.81 -8.01
C PRO A 467 24.52 5.92 -8.83
N GLU A 468 24.05 4.74 -9.19
CA GLU A 468 24.63 3.85 -10.19
C GLU A 468 23.69 3.67 -11.39
N ALA A 469 24.28 3.31 -12.53
CA ALA A 469 23.51 3.22 -13.77
C ALA A 469 22.59 1.99 -13.73
N GLY A 470 21.28 2.21 -13.90
CA GLY A 470 20.28 1.15 -13.84
C GLY A 470 19.82 0.77 -12.43
N ASP A 471 20.10 1.58 -11.43
CA ASP A 471 19.60 1.41 -10.05
C ASP A 471 18.07 1.49 -9.98
N ARG A 472 17.49 2.38 -10.80
CA ARG A 472 16.04 2.56 -10.94
C ARG A 472 15.33 2.83 -9.62
N LEU A 473 15.85 3.77 -8.84
CA LEU A 473 15.19 4.29 -7.64
C LEU A 473 13.74 4.68 -7.95
N GLY A 474 12.82 4.27 -7.08
CA GLY A 474 11.39 4.55 -7.24
C GLY A 474 10.68 3.63 -8.23
N ALA A 475 11.32 2.55 -8.70
CA ALA A 475 10.66 1.56 -9.58
C ALA A 475 9.51 0.81 -8.90
N THR A 476 9.48 0.76 -7.58
CA THR A 476 8.39 0.20 -6.78
C THR A 476 8.22 1.07 -5.55
N LEU A 477 6.97 1.39 -5.22
CA LEU A 477 6.59 2.17 -4.06
C LEU A 477 5.49 1.43 -3.31
N SER A 478 5.48 1.54 -1.99
CA SER A 478 4.30 1.20 -1.20
C SER A 478 4.12 2.22 -0.09
N ALA A 479 2.94 2.27 0.51
CA ALA A 479 2.70 3.03 1.73
C ALA A 479 2.13 2.10 2.79
N ARG A 480 2.64 2.25 4.02
CA ARG A 480 2.22 1.47 5.19
C ARG A 480 1.65 2.41 6.23
N LEU A 481 0.51 2.07 6.83
CA LEU A 481 -0.04 2.82 7.95
C LEU A 481 0.75 2.45 9.21
N VAL A 482 1.36 3.45 9.84
CA VAL A 482 2.16 3.30 11.05
C VAL A 482 1.44 3.95 12.24
N GLY A 483 1.24 3.16 13.30
CA GLY A 483 0.66 3.64 14.55
C GLY A 483 -0.76 4.19 14.39
N THR A 484 -1.01 5.40 14.89
CA THR A 484 -2.37 6.00 14.93
C THR A 484 -2.67 6.95 13.77
N GLY A 485 -1.88 7.01 12.69
CA GLY A 485 -2.27 7.85 11.55
C GLY A 485 -1.22 8.28 10.52
N ALA A 486 0.06 7.96 10.69
CA ALA A 486 1.10 8.37 9.75
C ALA A 486 1.37 7.26 8.73
N TRP A 487 1.30 7.57 7.44
CA TRP A 487 1.70 6.64 6.39
C TRP A 487 3.21 6.74 6.12
N ASP A 488 3.94 5.64 6.26
CA ASP A 488 5.36 5.52 5.91
C ASP A 488 5.49 4.93 4.50
N PRO A 489 5.93 5.72 3.50
CA PRO A 489 6.16 5.18 2.18
C PRO A 489 7.52 4.48 2.10
N GLN A 490 7.51 3.33 1.46
CA GLN A 490 8.66 2.50 1.21
C GLN A 490 9.11 2.71 -0.23
N VAL A 491 10.41 2.94 -0.43
CA VAL A 491 10.97 3.28 -1.73
C VAL A 491 12.03 2.26 -2.12
N ALA A 492 11.79 1.50 -3.18
CA ALA A 492 12.73 0.50 -3.66
C ALA A 492 13.77 1.06 -4.65
N VAL A 493 14.95 0.45 -4.64
CA VAL A 493 16.01 0.60 -5.65
C VAL A 493 16.41 -0.81 -6.11
N PRO A 494 15.65 -1.46 -7.00
CA PRO A 494 15.88 -2.86 -7.34
C PRO A 494 17.22 -3.10 -8.05
N GLY A 495 17.76 -2.12 -8.77
CA GLY A 495 19.06 -2.26 -9.44
C GLY A 495 20.27 -2.06 -8.53
N GLN A 496 20.07 -1.68 -7.27
CA GLN A 496 21.17 -1.29 -6.39
C GLN A 496 22.25 -2.37 -6.21
N ASP A 497 23.50 -1.94 -6.34
CA ASP A 497 24.67 -2.69 -5.87
C ASP A 497 24.83 -2.55 -4.35
N VAL A 498 24.75 -3.66 -3.60
CA VAL A 498 24.84 -3.63 -2.12
C VAL A 498 26.04 -4.43 -1.62
N GLY A 499 26.99 -3.75 -0.98
CA GLY A 499 28.19 -4.39 -0.44
C GLY A 499 29.09 -5.02 -1.51
N GLY A 500 29.05 -4.48 -2.74
CA GLY A 500 29.77 -5.00 -3.91
C GLY A 500 29.09 -6.17 -4.62
N VAL A 501 27.85 -6.50 -4.25
CA VAL A 501 27.02 -7.50 -4.94
C VAL A 501 26.11 -6.77 -5.93
N ALA A 502 26.30 -7.07 -7.22
CA ALA A 502 25.61 -6.35 -8.28
C ALA A 502 24.10 -6.62 -8.34
N ASP A 503 23.27 -5.60 -8.59
CA ASP A 503 21.80 -5.72 -8.69
C ASP A 503 21.18 -6.51 -7.53
N ALA A 504 21.72 -6.36 -6.32
CA ALA A 504 21.19 -7.01 -5.13
C ALA A 504 19.83 -6.42 -4.74
N GLY A 505 19.69 -5.10 -4.93
CA GLY A 505 18.53 -4.29 -4.58
C GLY A 505 18.49 -3.88 -3.11
N LEU A 506 17.83 -2.76 -2.85
CA LEU A 506 17.52 -2.28 -1.49
C LEU A 506 16.14 -1.61 -1.43
N VAL A 507 15.68 -1.38 -0.20
CA VAL A 507 14.47 -0.61 0.10
C VAL A 507 14.79 0.42 1.17
N TYR A 508 14.39 1.66 0.96
CA TYR A 508 14.35 2.69 2.00
C TYR A 508 12.99 2.67 2.70
N ILE A 509 13.01 2.70 4.03
CA ILE A 509 11.83 2.91 4.88
C ILE A 509 12.05 4.10 5.79
N ARG A 510 11.00 4.60 6.45
CA ARG A 510 11.02 5.85 7.22
C ARG A 510 11.57 7.00 6.41
N VAL A 511 11.21 7.05 5.13
CA VAL A 511 11.72 8.09 4.25
C VAL A 511 11.14 9.44 4.66
N PHE A 512 9.91 9.44 5.18
CA PHE A 512 9.21 10.65 5.61
C PHE A 512 8.56 10.47 6.98
N ALA A 513 8.53 11.54 7.77
CA ALA A 513 7.68 11.70 8.94
C ALA A 513 6.70 12.82 8.62
N GLY A 514 5.45 12.44 8.33
CA GLY A 514 4.51 13.33 7.65
C GLY A 514 5.11 13.78 6.31
N PHE A 515 5.37 15.08 6.19
CA PHE A 515 5.93 15.69 4.97
C PHE A 515 7.40 16.10 5.06
N GLU A 516 8.09 15.79 6.17
CA GLU A 516 9.52 16.03 6.32
C GLU A 516 10.29 14.74 6.08
N ILE A 517 11.45 14.83 5.42
CA ILE A 517 12.38 13.70 5.30
C ILE A 517 12.98 13.43 6.67
N VAL A 518 13.04 12.17 7.07
CA VAL A 518 13.75 11.73 8.29
C VAL A 518 14.67 10.58 7.93
N ASP A 519 15.85 10.57 8.54
CA ASP A 519 16.94 9.59 8.36
C ASP A 519 16.45 8.21 7.85
N PRO A 520 16.46 7.98 6.52
CA PRO A 520 15.89 6.76 5.94
C PRO A 520 16.66 5.54 6.42
N THR A 521 15.94 4.45 6.67
CA THR A 521 16.54 3.16 7.02
C THR A 521 16.67 2.29 5.79
N GLU A 522 17.88 1.82 5.51
CA GLU A 522 18.15 0.88 4.40
C GLU A 522 17.85 -0.56 4.79
N VAL A 523 17.09 -1.25 3.94
CA VAL A 523 16.66 -2.63 4.09
C VAL A 523 17.14 -3.45 2.89
N THR A 524 17.79 -4.59 3.15
CA THR A 524 18.43 -5.46 2.13
C THR A 524 18.07 -6.92 2.38
N LEU A 525 18.39 -7.86 1.50
CA LEU A 525 17.98 -9.27 1.73
C LEU A 525 18.53 -9.85 3.06
N SER A 526 17.63 -10.38 3.90
CA SER A 526 17.98 -10.87 5.24
C SER A 526 18.97 -12.03 5.30
N THR A 527 19.00 -12.85 4.26
CA THR A 527 19.93 -13.99 4.14
C THR A 527 21.28 -13.61 3.53
N GLY A 528 21.50 -12.32 3.29
CA GLY A 528 22.67 -11.79 2.59
C GLY A 528 22.41 -11.55 1.10
N ASN A 529 23.08 -10.55 0.55
CA ASN A 529 22.90 -10.08 -0.82
C ASN A 529 23.30 -11.14 -1.84
N ILE A 530 22.49 -11.28 -2.90
CA ILE A 530 22.70 -12.21 -3.99
C ILE A 530 22.56 -11.44 -5.30
N THR A 531 23.50 -11.64 -6.24
CA THR A 531 23.53 -10.92 -7.52
C THR A 531 22.23 -11.10 -8.30
N GLY A 532 21.68 -10.00 -8.81
CA GLY A 532 20.48 -10.01 -9.65
C GLY A 532 19.20 -10.37 -8.91
N THR A 533 19.21 -10.38 -7.57
CA THR A 533 17.98 -10.62 -6.78
C THR A 533 16.98 -9.51 -6.96
N ARG A 534 17.47 -8.27 -7.17
CA ARG A 534 16.64 -7.08 -7.29
C ARG A 534 15.65 -6.92 -6.15
N TYR A 535 16.15 -7.03 -4.92
CA TYR A 535 15.38 -6.84 -3.70
C TYR A 535 14.64 -5.49 -3.75
N GLY A 536 13.35 -5.49 -3.44
CA GLY A 536 12.46 -4.33 -3.59
C GLY A 536 11.62 -4.32 -4.87
N SER A 537 11.80 -5.28 -5.79
CA SER A 537 10.95 -5.39 -7.00
C SER A 537 9.46 -5.68 -6.70
N VAL A 538 9.14 -6.15 -5.50
CA VAL A 538 7.77 -6.32 -5.01
C VAL A 538 7.77 -5.89 -3.54
N LEU A 539 7.02 -4.84 -3.22
CA LEU A 539 6.82 -4.35 -1.85
C LEU A 539 5.42 -4.69 -1.36
N ALA A 540 5.29 -5.01 -0.08
CA ALA A 540 3.99 -5.16 0.53
C ALA A 540 3.36 -3.79 0.86
N SER A 541 2.04 -3.71 0.74
CA SER A 541 1.23 -2.56 1.15
C SER A 541 0.18 -2.95 2.20
N ASP A 542 -0.30 -1.98 2.99
CA ASP A 542 -1.41 -2.17 3.96
C ASP A 542 -2.80 -1.98 3.32
N SER A 543 -2.90 -1.09 2.34
CA SER A 543 -4.01 -0.92 1.40
C SER A 543 -3.37 -0.53 0.07
N THR A 544 -3.70 -1.25 -0.99
CA THR A 544 -2.89 -1.38 -2.21
C THR A 544 -2.45 -0.08 -2.88
N ALA A 545 -1.13 0.12 -2.90
CA ALA A 545 -0.36 0.87 -3.88
C ALA A 545 0.60 -0.12 -4.55
N VAL A 546 0.69 -0.10 -5.90
CA VAL A 546 1.47 -1.04 -6.73
C VAL A 546 2.71 -0.38 -7.30
#